data_AF-A0A7C0YEL0-F1
#
_entry.id   AF-A0A7C0YEL0-F1
#
_cell.length_a   1.000
_cell.length_b   1.000
_cell.length_c   1.000
_cell.angle_alpha   90.00
_cell.angle_beta   90.00
_cell.angle_gamma   90.00
#
_symmetry.space_group_name_H-M   'P 1'
#
loop_
_entity.id
_entity.type
_entity.pdbx_description
1 polymer ?
#
loop_
_entity_poly.entity_id
_entity_poly.type
_entity_poly.pdbx_seq_one_letter_code
_entity_poly.pdbx_strand_id
1 'polypeptide(L)'
;MVDTTDEWITERTGIKERRIASDSEAASDLAVQASKKALESAGIRPRKIDMIVTATVSGDMPVPSTASFVQSKLGARNAAAFDLNAACSGFLYGLAVADSFIKAGMFKTILLIGAEVLSRFTDWEDRST
;
A
#
# COMPACT_ATOMS: atom_id res chain seq x y z
N MET A 1 3.02 -25.92 -5.42
CA MET A 1 2.71 -25.90 -3.97
C MET A 1 3.69 -26.84 -3.29
N VAL A 2 4.47 -26.31 -2.35
CA VAL A 2 5.64 -26.96 -1.78
C VAL A 2 5.31 -28.09 -0.79
N ASP A 3 6.23 -29.03 -0.65
CA ASP A 3 6.15 -30.08 0.38
C ASP A 3 6.41 -29.48 1.77
N THR A 4 5.35 -29.27 2.56
CA THR A 4 5.39 -28.61 3.86
C THR A 4 4.24 -29.06 4.78
N THR A 5 4.29 -28.69 6.05
CA THR A 5 3.25 -28.98 7.05
C THR A 5 2.89 -27.72 7.84
N ASP A 6 1.67 -27.66 8.39
CA ASP A 6 1.25 -26.56 9.28
C ASP A 6 2.22 -26.36 10.44
N GLU A 7 2.66 -27.46 11.05
CA GLU A 7 3.57 -27.46 12.19
C GLU A 7 4.93 -26.83 11.81
N TRP A 8 5.50 -27.21 10.66
CA TRP A 8 6.75 -26.63 10.17
C TRP A 8 6.66 -25.13 9.90
N ILE A 9 5.57 -24.66 9.27
CA ILE A 9 5.35 -23.24 8.98
C ILE A 9 5.17 -22.45 10.28
N THR A 10 4.36 -22.98 11.19
CA THR A 10 4.01 -22.32 12.45
C THR A 10 5.23 -22.18 13.35
N GLU A 11 6.01 -23.25 13.54
CA GLU A 11 7.19 -23.21 14.41
C GLU A 11 8.24 -22.19 13.93
N ARG A 12 8.39 -22.03 12.60
CA ARG A 12 9.42 -21.15 12.02
C ARG A 12 8.99 -19.70 11.87
N THR A 13 7.71 -19.45 11.59
CA THR A 13 7.24 -18.12 11.18
C THR A 13 6.14 -17.57 12.08
N GLY A 14 5.45 -18.43 12.83
CA GLY A 14 4.22 -18.08 13.55
C GLY A 14 3.00 -17.87 12.63
N ILE A 15 3.13 -18.03 11.31
CA ILE A 15 2.04 -17.78 10.35
C ILE A 15 1.11 -18.99 10.29
N LYS A 16 -0.20 -18.74 10.37
CA LYS A 16 -1.28 -19.76 10.23
C LYS A 16 -2.04 -19.64 8.92
N GLU A 17 -2.32 -18.42 8.52
CA GLU A 17 -2.98 -18.11 7.25
C GLU A 17 -2.44 -16.80 6.70
N ARG A 18 -2.61 -16.61 5.39
CA ARG A 18 -2.35 -15.34 4.71
C ARG A 18 -3.50 -15.00 3.78
N ARG A 19 -3.65 -13.73 3.46
CA ARG A 19 -4.66 -13.26 2.50
C ARG A 19 -4.03 -13.15 1.11
N ILE A 20 -4.76 -13.64 0.12
CA ILE A 20 -4.38 -13.61 -1.30
C ILE A 20 -5.40 -12.72 -2.01
N ALA A 21 -4.92 -11.67 -2.67
CA ALA A 21 -5.80 -10.83 -3.48
C ALA A 21 -6.36 -11.63 -4.66
N SER A 22 -7.58 -11.32 -5.09
CA SER A 22 -8.13 -11.94 -6.28
C SER A 22 -7.42 -11.45 -7.55
N ASP A 23 -7.58 -12.18 -8.65
CA ASP A 23 -7.00 -11.79 -9.95
C ASP A 23 -7.50 -10.42 -10.43
N SER A 24 -8.71 -10.03 -10.02
CA SER A 24 -9.31 -8.73 -10.35
C SER A 24 -8.91 -7.59 -9.42
N GLU A 25 -8.15 -7.85 -8.35
CA GLU A 25 -7.86 -6.87 -7.30
C GLU A 25 -6.39 -6.45 -7.35
N ALA A 26 -6.13 -5.19 -7.68
CA ALA A 26 -4.77 -4.64 -7.71
C ALA A 26 -4.37 -4.00 -6.38
N ALA A 27 -3.09 -3.61 -6.24
CA ALA A 27 -2.60 -2.92 -5.04
C ALA A 27 -3.39 -1.61 -4.80
N SER A 28 -3.74 -0.90 -5.86
CA SER A 28 -4.58 0.30 -5.77
C SER A 28 -6.00 0.03 -5.22
N ASP A 29 -6.58 -1.15 -5.45
CA ASP A 29 -7.90 -1.49 -4.90
C ASP A 29 -7.84 -1.69 -3.39
N LEU A 30 -6.84 -2.44 -2.91
CA LEU A 30 -6.55 -2.59 -1.49
C LEU A 30 -6.28 -1.23 -0.83
N ALA A 31 -5.45 -0.41 -1.47
CA ALA A 31 -5.12 0.94 -1.04
C ALA A 31 -6.37 1.82 -0.91
N VAL A 32 -7.30 1.77 -1.87
CA VAL A 32 -8.55 2.54 -1.83
C VAL A 32 -9.42 2.13 -0.65
N GLN A 33 -9.55 0.83 -0.36
CA GLN A 33 -10.35 0.36 0.78
C GLN A 33 -9.76 0.79 2.11
N ALA A 34 -8.43 0.68 2.28
CA ALA A 34 -7.74 1.18 3.46
C ALA A 34 -7.89 2.70 3.61
N SER A 35 -7.74 3.44 2.50
CA SER A 35 -7.86 4.90 2.47
C SER A 35 -9.24 5.39 2.86
N LYS A 36 -10.31 4.72 2.40
CA LYS A 36 -11.70 5.08 2.78
C LYS A 36 -11.89 5.00 4.30
N LYS A 37 -11.40 3.93 4.94
CA LYS A 37 -11.47 3.75 6.40
C LYS A 37 -10.67 4.83 7.13
N ALA A 38 -9.45 5.14 6.66
CA ALA A 38 -8.63 6.18 7.25
C ALA A 38 -9.28 7.57 7.15
N LEU A 39 -9.86 7.90 5.99
CA LEU A 39 -10.55 9.16 5.75
C LEU A 39 -11.83 9.29 6.58
N GLU A 40 -12.60 8.22 6.69
CA GLU A 40 -13.78 8.15 7.56
C GLU A 40 -13.41 8.38 9.02
N SER A 41 -12.40 7.67 9.52
CA SER A 41 -11.89 7.83 10.89
C SER A 41 -11.37 9.24 11.16
N ALA A 42 -10.79 9.90 10.16
CA ALA A 42 -10.27 11.27 10.27
C ALA A 42 -11.35 12.35 10.08
N GLY A 43 -12.55 11.99 9.60
CA GLY A 43 -13.57 12.96 9.19
C GLY A 43 -13.15 13.85 8.00
N ILE A 44 -12.23 13.35 7.16
CA ILE A 44 -11.64 14.11 6.05
C ILE A 44 -12.28 13.67 4.73
N ARG A 45 -12.72 14.64 3.94
CA ARG A 45 -13.22 14.38 2.56
C ARG A 45 -12.04 14.18 1.61
N PRO A 46 -12.13 13.29 0.60
CA PRO A 46 -11.05 13.07 -0.37
C PRO A 46 -10.50 14.34 -1.05
N ARG A 47 -11.36 15.34 -1.31
CA ARG A 47 -10.96 16.63 -1.92
C ARG A 47 -10.08 17.53 -1.03
N LYS A 48 -9.94 17.18 0.25
CA LYS A 48 -9.07 17.89 1.21
C LYS A 48 -7.67 17.28 1.29
N ILE A 49 -7.42 16.17 0.60
CA ILE A 49 -6.08 15.60 0.50
C ILE A 49 -5.28 16.45 -0.49
N ASP A 50 -4.10 16.89 -0.05
CA ASP A 50 -3.17 17.67 -0.88
C ASP A 50 -2.08 16.79 -1.51
N MET A 51 -1.82 15.61 -0.92
CA MET A 51 -0.86 14.64 -1.44
C MET A 51 -1.26 13.21 -1.09
N ILE A 52 -1.02 12.27 -2.01
CA ILE A 52 -1.12 10.83 -1.83
C ILE A 52 0.26 10.22 -2.07
N VAL A 53 0.76 9.48 -1.09
CA VAL A 53 1.99 8.69 -1.18
C VAL A 53 1.63 7.23 -1.00
N THR A 54 1.92 6.40 -2.00
CA THR A 54 1.73 4.95 -1.87
C THR A 54 3.09 4.28 -1.76
N ALA A 55 3.42 3.78 -0.57
CA ALA A 55 4.55 2.92 -0.33
C ALA A 55 4.23 1.51 -0.84
N THR A 56 4.84 1.11 -1.96
CA THR A 56 4.60 -0.18 -2.59
C THR A 56 5.78 -0.63 -3.44
N VAL A 57 6.01 -1.95 -3.50
CA VAL A 57 6.90 -2.60 -4.47
C VAL A 57 6.16 -3.50 -5.46
N SER A 58 4.88 -3.73 -5.23
CA SER A 58 3.99 -4.54 -6.05
C SER A 58 2.80 -3.74 -6.60
N GLY A 59 3.09 -2.47 -6.94
CA GLY A 59 2.14 -1.54 -7.52
C GLY A 59 1.52 -2.03 -8.84
N ASP A 60 0.41 -1.42 -9.23
CA ASP A 60 -0.42 -1.86 -10.37
C ASP A 60 0.38 -1.96 -11.67
N MET A 61 1.22 -0.95 -11.94
CA MET A 61 2.12 -0.87 -13.09
C MET A 61 3.19 0.21 -12.85
N PRO A 62 4.27 0.27 -13.66
CA PRO A 62 5.31 1.29 -13.49
C PRO A 62 4.83 2.74 -13.72
N VAL A 63 3.96 2.94 -14.71
CA VAL A 63 3.35 4.24 -15.04
C VAL A 63 1.96 4.01 -15.63
N PRO A 64 0.89 4.68 -15.15
CA PRO A 64 0.85 5.62 -14.02
C PRO A 64 1.07 4.94 -12.66
N SER A 65 1.34 5.76 -11.62
CA SER A 65 1.57 5.27 -10.27
C SER A 65 0.31 4.69 -9.62
N THR A 66 0.50 3.79 -8.66
CA THR A 66 -0.56 3.25 -7.79
C THR A 66 -1.30 4.39 -7.10
N ALA A 67 -0.58 5.39 -6.60
CA ALA A 67 -1.14 6.60 -6.01
C ALA A 67 -2.07 7.36 -6.98
N SER A 68 -1.77 7.42 -8.28
CA SER A 68 -2.65 8.04 -9.28
C SER A 68 -3.97 7.26 -9.46
N PHE A 69 -3.93 5.93 -9.43
CA PHE A 69 -5.15 5.13 -9.43
C PHE A 69 -6.00 5.38 -8.18
N VAL A 70 -5.37 5.42 -7.00
CA VAL A 70 -6.05 5.74 -5.74
C VAL A 70 -6.67 7.14 -5.79
N GLN A 71 -5.93 8.14 -6.26
CA GLN A 71 -6.38 9.51 -6.44
C GLN A 71 -7.68 9.57 -7.27
N SER A 72 -7.68 8.89 -8.41
CA SER A 72 -8.83 8.79 -9.31
C SER A 72 -10.02 8.10 -8.64
N LYS A 73 -9.80 6.91 -8.06
CA LYS A 73 -10.84 6.08 -7.42
C LYS A 73 -11.47 6.74 -6.19
N LEU A 74 -10.72 7.55 -5.44
CA LEU A 74 -11.23 8.32 -4.30
C LEU A 74 -11.85 9.67 -4.69
N GLY A 75 -11.62 10.16 -5.91
CA GLY A 75 -11.99 11.52 -6.31
C GLY A 75 -11.17 12.62 -5.63
N ALA A 76 -9.93 12.31 -5.23
CA ALA A 76 -8.99 13.23 -4.57
C ALA A 76 -8.29 14.15 -5.60
N ARG A 77 -9.08 14.88 -6.40
CA ARG A 77 -8.63 15.60 -7.60
C ARG A 77 -7.57 16.69 -7.40
N ASN A 78 -7.35 17.11 -6.15
CA ASN A 78 -6.39 18.17 -5.82
C ASN A 78 -5.03 17.62 -5.37
N ALA A 79 -4.94 16.31 -5.11
CA ALA A 79 -3.76 15.75 -4.48
C ALA A 79 -2.62 15.54 -5.49
N ALA A 80 -1.39 15.93 -5.15
CA ALA A 80 -0.22 15.35 -5.80
C ALA A 80 -0.20 13.83 -5.55
N ALA A 81 0.32 13.01 -6.47
CA ALA A 81 0.30 11.55 -6.34
C ALA A 81 1.58 10.91 -6.84
N PHE A 82 2.26 10.14 -5.99
CA PHE A 82 3.44 9.36 -6.38
C PHE A 82 3.60 8.09 -5.53
N ASP A 83 4.35 7.13 -6.07
CA ASP A 83 4.71 5.90 -5.37
C ASP A 83 6.11 6.04 -4.76
N LEU A 84 6.31 5.42 -3.60
CA LEU A 84 7.59 5.33 -2.92
C LEU A 84 8.00 3.86 -2.81
N ASN A 85 9.16 3.52 -3.36
CA ASN A 85 9.72 2.18 -3.26
C ASN A 85 10.86 2.16 -2.24
N ALA A 86 10.61 1.51 -1.10
CA ALA A 86 11.63 1.15 -0.12
C ALA A 86 11.29 -0.17 0.58
N ALA A 87 10.76 -1.15 -0.18
CA ALA A 87 10.39 -2.47 0.33
C ALA A 87 9.54 -2.42 1.62
N CYS A 88 9.74 -3.35 2.55
CA CYS A 88 8.98 -3.46 3.80
C CYS A 88 9.10 -2.22 4.71
N SER A 89 10.13 -1.39 4.56
CA SER A 89 10.27 -0.12 5.30
C SER A 89 9.58 1.06 4.60
N GLY A 90 8.96 0.84 3.45
CA GLY A 90 8.31 1.87 2.62
C GLY A 90 7.35 2.76 3.40
N PHE A 91 6.54 2.21 4.29
CA PHE A 91 5.61 3.03 5.09
C PHE A 91 6.35 3.99 6.04
N LEU A 92 7.45 3.55 6.67
CA LEU A 92 8.25 4.41 7.55
C LEU A 92 8.97 5.51 6.76
N TYR A 93 9.48 5.18 5.57
CA TYR A 93 10.08 6.15 4.67
C TYR A 93 9.04 7.18 4.21
N GLY A 94 7.87 6.72 3.79
CA GLY A 94 6.75 7.56 3.42
C GLY A 94 6.29 8.46 4.57
N LEU A 95 6.35 8.00 5.82
CA LEU A 95 6.03 8.81 7.00
C LEU A 95 7.04 9.95 7.18
N ALA A 96 8.34 9.68 7.05
CA ALA A 96 9.39 10.70 7.13
C ALA A 96 9.27 11.74 5.99
N VAL A 97 8.92 11.29 4.79
CA VAL A 97 8.65 12.16 3.63
C VAL A 97 7.42 13.04 3.89
N ALA A 98 6.31 12.46 4.35
CA ALA A 98 5.08 13.19 4.67
C ALA A 98 5.31 14.23 5.78
N ASP A 99 6.00 13.85 6.86
CA ASP A 99 6.36 14.75 7.96
C ASP A 99 7.20 15.93 7.47
N SER A 100 8.17 15.68 6.59
CA SER A 100 9.01 16.73 6.00
C SER A 100 8.19 17.73 5.18
N PHE A 101 7.25 17.24 4.36
CA PHE A 101 6.37 18.10 3.57
C PHE A 101 5.40 18.94 4.42
N ILE A 102 4.86 18.36 5.50
CA ILE A 102 4.00 19.08 6.45
C ILE A 102 4.81 20.15 7.19
N LYS A 103 6.00 19.81 7.71
CA LYS A 103 6.89 20.75 8.42
C LYS A 103 7.36 21.90 7.54
N ALA A 104 7.60 21.63 6.25
CA ALA A 104 7.92 22.65 5.26
C ALA A 104 6.72 23.56 4.90
N GLY A 105 5.51 23.25 5.36
CA GLY A 105 4.29 24.01 5.06
C GLY A 105 3.78 23.83 3.64
N MET A 106 4.30 22.86 2.88
CA MET A 106 3.91 22.62 1.48
C MET A 106 2.52 21.98 1.36
N PHE A 107 2.20 21.07 2.27
CA PHE A 107 0.92 20.34 2.28
C PHE A 107 0.36 20.28 3.71
N LYS A 108 -0.97 20.29 3.84
CA LYS A 108 -1.66 20.24 5.14
C LYS A 108 -2.21 18.86 5.44
N THR A 109 -2.62 18.12 4.41
CA THR A 109 -3.22 16.80 4.57
C THR A 109 -2.63 15.85 3.54
N ILE A 110 -1.90 14.86 4.05
CA ILE A 110 -1.22 13.84 3.24
C ILE A 110 -1.84 12.48 3.58
N LEU A 111 -2.25 11.75 2.55
CA LEU A 111 -2.68 10.37 2.65
C LEU A 111 -1.47 9.47 2.34
N LEU A 112 -0.91 8.86 3.37
CA LEU A 112 0.15 7.86 3.25
C LEU A 112 -0.44 6.46 3.32
N ILE A 113 -0.09 5.61 2.35
CA ILE A 113 -0.65 4.27 2.19
C ILE A 113 0.49 3.27 2.08
N GLY A 114 0.41 2.15 2.81
CA GLY A 114 1.18 0.95 2.51
C GLY A 114 0.26 -0.09 1.88
N ALA A 115 0.58 -0.59 0.69
CA ALA A 115 -0.23 -1.60 0.01
C ALA A 115 0.64 -2.51 -0.85
N GLU A 116 0.41 -3.82 -0.73
CA GLU A 116 1.15 -4.83 -1.50
C GLU A 116 0.25 -6.00 -1.91
N VAL A 117 0.53 -6.56 -3.09
CA VAL A 117 -0.03 -7.82 -3.62
C VAL A 117 1.12 -8.79 -3.89
N LEU A 118 1.86 -9.14 -2.83
CA LEU A 118 3.05 -9.99 -2.91
C LEU A 118 2.77 -11.40 -3.43
N SER A 119 1.52 -11.88 -3.36
CA SER A 119 1.12 -13.19 -3.90
C SER A 119 1.39 -13.34 -5.39
N ARG A 120 1.42 -12.24 -6.15
CA ARG A 120 1.75 -12.24 -7.59
C ARG A 120 3.24 -12.40 -7.90
N PHE A 121 4.08 -12.13 -6.89
CA PHE A 121 5.54 -12.20 -7.00
C PHE A 121 6.13 -13.35 -6.19
N THR A 122 5.28 -14.10 -5.48
CA THR A 122 5.69 -15.27 -4.69
C THR A 122 5.96 -16.44 -5.64
N ASP A 123 7.13 -17.06 -5.51
CA ASP A 123 7.38 -18.36 -6.13
C ASP A 123 6.70 -19.45 -5.30
N TRP A 124 5.69 -20.12 -5.87
CA TRP A 124 4.91 -21.15 -5.19
C TRP A 124 5.54 -22.55 -5.23
N GLU A 125 6.72 -22.65 -5.83
CA GLU A 125 7.58 -23.85 -5.87
C GLU A 125 8.80 -23.70 -4.94
N ASP A 126 9.16 -22.49 -4.52
CA ASP A 126 10.20 -22.24 -3.52
C ASP A 126 9.64 -22.36 -2.10
N ARG A 127 10.28 -23.22 -1.29
CA ARG A 127 9.95 -23.43 0.13
C ARG A 127 10.83 -22.60 1.07
N SER A 128 11.95 -22.09 0.55
CA SER A 128 12.95 -21.38 1.36
C SER A 128 12.56 -19.94 1.70
N THR A 129 11.58 -19.39 0.98
CA THR A 129 11.01 -18.05 1.14
C THR A 129 9.51 -18.10 1.46
#